data_AF-A0A420P6D9-F1
#
_entry.id   AF-A0A420P6D9-F1
#
_cell.length_a   1.000
_cell.length_b   1.000
_cell.length_c   1.000
_cell.angle_alpha   90.00
_cell.angle_beta   90.00
_cell.angle_gamma   90.00
#
_symmetry.space_group_name_H-M   'P 1'
#
loop_
_entity.id
_entity.type
_entity.pdbx_description
1 polymer ?
#
loop_
_entity_poly.entity_id
_entity_poly.type
_entity_poly.pdbx_seq_one_letter_code
_entity_poly.pdbx_strand_id
1 'polypeptide(L)'
;QNNTRTRDQAQMPLFLASADMGKFVKLAIVNYPKYVGKDIFAAAGYLTPNQLMAEWSEATGKKGKYVQLPEDVFKSHMPPPAAQLIFENMLLMQDPGYFAKGELTPFLNAVDEKPTTWKEFARANQDKW
;
A
#
# COMPACT_ATOMS: atom_id res chain seq x y z
N GLN A 1 18.86 4.51 20.29
CA GLN A 1 19.13 5.59 19.33
C GLN A 1 19.14 4.96 17.93
N ASN A 2 18.55 5.63 16.92
CA ASN A 2 18.60 5.32 15.46
C ASN A 2 17.48 4.50 14.76
N ASN A 3 16.20 4.54 15.20
CA ASN A 3 15.08 4.01 14.38
C ASN A 3 14.21 5.10 13.73
N THR A 4 14.74 6.32 13.59
CA THR A 4 13.96 7.50 13.18
C THR A 4 14.14 7.90 11.71
N ARG A 5 15.04 7.26 10.94
CA ARG A 5 15.37 7.65 9.55
C ARG A 5 14.93 6.65 8.47
N THR A 6 14.01 5.73 8.79
CA THR A 6 13.76 4.55 7.95
C THR A 6 12.30 4.34 7.55
N ARG A 7 11.33 4.96 8.22
CA ARG A 7 9.89 4.75 7.93
C ARG A 7 9.41 5.51 6.70
N ASP A 8 10.07 6.60 6.34
CA ASP A 8 9.83 7.34 5.09
C ASP A 8 10.27 6.58 3.84
N GLN A 9 11.07 5.52 4.00
CA GLN A 9 11.49 4.60 2.94
C GLN A 9 10.64 3.33 2.87
N ALA A 10 9.73 3.11 3.82
CA ALA A 10 8.85 1.95 3.83
C ALA A 10 8.00 1.91 2.56
N GLN A 11 7.92 0.75 1.92
CA GLN A 11 7.16 0.57 0.68
C GLN A 11 5.80 -0.02 1.00
N MET A 12 4.76 0.79 0.86
CA MET A 12 3.38 0.38 1.11
C MET A 12 2.79 -0.20 -0.16
N PRO A 13 2.17 -1.40 -0.14
CA PRO A 13 1.41 -1.93 -1.27
C PRO A 13 0.03 -1.29 -1.31
N LEU A 14 -0.24 -0.48 -2.35
CA LEU A 14 -1.53 0.17 -2.48
C LEU A 14 -2.48 -0.77 -3.25
N PHE A 15 -3.66 -1.01 -2.69
CA PHE A 15 -4.62 -1.95 -3.27
C PHE A 15 -6.07 -1.57 -2.95
N LEU A 16 -6.88 -1.35 -3.99
CA LEU A 16 -8.31 -1.08 -3.84
C LEU A 16 -9.10 -2.38 -3.93
N ALA A 17 -9.17 -3.12 -2.82
CA ALA A 17 -9.74 -4.47 -2.78
C ALA A 17 -11.16 -4.56 -3.38
N SER A 18 -12.01 -3.55 -3.15
CA SER A 18 -13.39 -3.52 -3.64
C SER A 18 -13.51 -3.50 -5.17
N ALA A 19 -12.50 -2.98 -5.88
CA ALA A 19 -12.50 -2.86 -7.33
C ALA A 19 -11.55 -3.87 -8.01
N ASP A 20 -10.45 -4.23 -7.33
CA ASP A 20 -9.33 -4.91 -7.98
C ASP A 20 -9.19 -6.38 -7.60
N MET A 21 -9.81 -6.87 -6.52
CA MET A 21 -9.66 -8.26 -6.10
C MET A 21 -10.09 -9.24 -7.19
N GLY A 22 -11.19 -8.94 -7.90
CA GLY A 22 -11.67 -9.75 -9.02
C GLY A 22 -10.63 -9.92 -10.14
N LYS A 23 -9.79 -8.91 -10.38
CA LYS A 23 -8.75 -8.93 -11.42
C LYS A 23 -7.65 -9.96 -11.10
N PHE A 24 -7.19 -10.00 -9.85
CA PHE A 24 -6.17 -10.95 -9.40
C PHE A 24 -6.74 -12.37 -9.18
N VAL A 25 -7.99 -12.50 -8.76
CA VAL A 25 -8.66 -13.81 -8.67
C VAL A 25 -8.86 -14.42 -10.06
N LYS A 26 -9.29 -13.62 -11.05
CA LYS A 26 -9.41 -14.04 -12.45
C LYS A 26 -8.07 -14.55 -13.00
N LEU A 27 -6.97 -13.86 -12.70
CA LEU A 27 -5.62 -14.29 -13.07
C LEU A 27 -5.35 -15.74 -12.62
N ALA A 28 -5.67 -16.08 -11.36
CA ALA A 28 -5.47 -17.42 -10.82
C ALA A 28 -6.33 -18.48 -11.54
N ILE A 29 -7.61 -18.17 -11.78
CA ILE A 29 -8.58 -19.10 -12.40
C ILE A 29 -8.22 -19.38 -13.86
N VAL A 30 -8.03 -18.32 -14.66
CA VAL A 30 -7.78 -18.44 -16.12
C VAL A 30 -6.44 -19.12 -16.42
N ASN A 31 -5.47 -19.00 -15.52
CA ASN A 31 -4.15 -19.59 -15.69
C ASN A 31 -3.97 -20.90 -14.91
N TYR A 32 -5.05 -21.55 -14.45
CA TYR A 32 -4.92 -22.84 -13.77
C TYR A 32 -4.21 -23.88 -14.67
N PRO A 33 -3.23 -24.65 -14.17
CA PRO A 33 -2.76 -24.77 -12.77
C PRO A 33 -1.52 -23.93 -12.43
N LYS A 34 -1.12 -22.95 -13.25
CA LYS A 34 0.16 -22.21 -13.16
C LYS A 34 0.50 -21.67 -11.76
N TYR A 35 -0.52 -21.22 -11.02
CA TYR A 35 -0.40 -20.58 -9.71
C TYR A 35 -0.75 -21.50 -8.52
N VAL A 36 -1.00 -22.79 -8.75
CA VAL A 36 -1.25 -23.75 -7.65
C VAL A 36 -0.02 -23.79 -6.73
N GLY A 37 -0.24 -23.55 -5.43
CA GLY A 37 0.82 -23.54 -4.42
C GLY A 37 1.78 -22.35 -4.48
N LYS A 38 1.44 -21.29 -5.23
CA LYS A 38 2.26 -20.07 -5.38
C LYS A 38 1.49 -18.83 -4.93
N ASP A 39 2.23 -17.83 -4.48
CA ASP A 39 1.67 -16.54 -4.14
C ASP A 39 1.36 -15.68 -5.38
N ILE A 40 0.31 -14.86 -5.28
CA ILE A 40 -0.01 -13.78 -6.22
C ILE A 40 0.02 -12.48 -5.44
N PHE A 41 0.94 -11.58 -5.81
CA PHE A 41 1.07 -10.29 -5.13
C PHE A 41 0.08 -9.28 -5.71
N ALA A 42 -1.05 -9.12 -5.01
CA ALA A 42 -2.10 -8.18 -5.37
C ALA A 42 -1.82 -6.79 -4.80
N ALA A 43 -1.32 -5.90 -5.66
CA ALA A 43 -1.16 -4.48 -5.39
C ALA A 43 -1.10 -3.72 -6.73
N ALA A 44 -1.49 -2.45 -6.72
CA ALA A 44 -1.34 -1.55 -7.86
C ALA A 44 0.09 -0.98 -7.97
N GLY A 45 0.80 -0.92 -6.84
CA GLY A 45 2.17 -0.47 -6.78
C GLY A 45 2.68 -0.36 -5.35
N TYR A 46 3.99 -0.20 -5.22
CA TYR A 46 4.62 0.19 -3.97
C TYR A 46 4.87 1.69 -3.95
N LEU A 47 4.39 2.37 -2.92
CA LEU A 47 4.70 3.79 -2.71
C LEU A 47 5.32 3.99 -1.33
N THR A 48 6.31 4.87 -1.28
CA THR A 48 6.78 5.45 -0.01
C THR A 48 5.76 6.45 0.53
N PRO A 49 5.77 6.76 1.84
CA PRO A 49 4.90 7.80 2.39
C PRO A 49 5.03 9.15 1.68
N ASN A 50 6.23 9.53 1.25
CA ASN A 50 6.45 10.75 0.50
C ASN A 50 5.81 10.70 -0.91
N GLN A 51 5.93 9.58 -1.62
CA GLN A 51 5.28 9.40 -2.92
C GLN A 51 3.75 9.39 -2.79
N LEU A 52 3.21 8.72 -1.76
CA LEU A 52 1.78 8.70 -1.48
C LEU A 52 1.23 10.12 -1.30
N MET A 53 1.92 10.97 -0.53
CA MET A 53 1.52 12.36 -0.32
C MET A 53 1.72 13.24 -1.57
N ALA A 54 2.76 12.97 -2.36
CA ALA A 54 2.98 13.68 -3.63
C ALA A 54 1.86 13.39 -4.64
N GLU A 55 1.54 12.11 -4.85
CA GLU A 55 0.44 11.70 -5.73
C GLU A 55 -0.91 12.25 -5.25
N TRP A 56 -1.17 12.22 -3.94
CA TRP A 56 -2.40 12.79 -3.39
C TRP A 56 -2.49 14.30 -3.62
N SER A 57 -1.38 15.04 -3.41
CA SER A 57 -1.35 16.49 -3.61
C SER A 57 -1.57 16.84 -5.09
N GLU A 58 -0.95 16.09 -6.00
CA GLU A 58 -1.16 16.25 -7.44
C GLU A 58 -2.59 15.90 -7.86
N ALA A 59 -3.16 14.83 -7.28
CA ALA A 59 -4.50 14.34 -7.57
C ALA A 59 -5.61 15.27 -7.07
N THR A 60 -5.40 16.00 -5.97
CA THR A 60 -6.44 16.81 -5.33
C THR A 60 -6.22 18.32 -5.48
N GLY A 61 -5.01 18.74 -5.88
CA GLY A 61 -4.60 20.15 -5.87
C GLY A 61 -4.36 20.72 -4.47
N LYS A 62 -4.51 19.91 -3.42
CA LYS A 62 -4.28 20.30 -2.02
C LYS A 62 -2.82 20.09 -1.63
N LYS A 63 -2.37 20.80 -0.59
CA LYS A 63 -1.01 20.64 -0.05
C LYS A 63 -1.02 19.64 1.10
N GLY A 64 -0.25 18.57 0.97
CA GLY A 64 -0.04 17.59 2.03
C GLY A 64 1.44 17.20 2.15
N LYS A 65 1.84 16.75 3.34
CA LYS A 65 3.18 16.20 3.58
C LYS A 65 3.11 15.03 4.54
N TYR A 66 4.05 14.10 4.39
CA TYR A 66 4.26 13.06 5.38
C TYR A 66 4.88 13.65 6.65
N VAL A 67 4.42 13.19 7.81
CA VAL A 67 4.99 13.52 9.11
C VAL A 67 5.18 12.23 9.89
N GLN A 68 6.41 11.91 10.24
CA GLN A 68 6.71 10.77 11.09
C GLN A 68 6.53 11.16 12.56
N LEU A 69 5.57 10.53 13.22
CA LEU A 69 5.32 10.74 14.65
C LEU A 69 6.18 9.80 15.51
N PRO A 70 6.58 10.24 16.72
CA PRO A 70 7.01 9.35 17.79
C PRO A 70 5.96 8.26 18.06
N GLU A 71 6.41 7.09 18.53
CA GLU A 71 5.54 5.93 18.72
C GLU A 71 4.43 6.16 19.74
N ASP A 72 4.77 6.74 20.89
CA ASP A 72 3.85 7.11 21.95
C ASP A 72 2.80 8.12 21.47
N VAL A 73 3.24 9.11 20.69
CA VAL A 73 2.34 10.09 20.06
C VAL A 73 1.46 9.43 18.99
N PHE A 74 1.98 8.52 18.19
CA PHE A 74 1.18 7.80 17.20
C PHE A 74 0.10 6.95 17.88
N LYS A 75 0.49 6.18 18.91
CA LYS A 75 -0.40 5.26 19.62
C LYS A 75 -1.47 5.97 20.44
N SER A 76 -1.20 7.18 20.95
CA SER A 76 -2.17 7.93 21.77
C SER A 76 -3.44 8.36 21.00
N HIS A 77 -3.42 8.34 19.66
CA HIS A 77 -4.57 8.67 18.83
C HIS A 77 -5.56 7.52 18.65
N MET A 78 -5.31 6.34 19.24
CA MET A 78 -6.11 5.13 19.03
C MET A 78 -6.34 4.36 20.35
N PRO A 79 -7.39 3.51 20.44
CA PRO A 79 -7.54 2.59 21.56
C PRO A 79 -6.34 1.63 21.69
N PRO A 80 -5.87 1.30 22.91
CA PRO A 80 -4.56 0.65 23.10
C PRO A 80 -4.34 -0.64 22.28
N PRO A 81 -5.29 -1.59 22.20
CA PRO A 81 -5.08 -2.81 21.41
C PRO A 81 -4.95 -2.55 19.90
N ALA A 82 -5.73 -1.61 19.37
CA ALA A 82 -5.67 -1.23 17.96
C ALA A 82 -4.39 -0.45 17.64
N ALA A 83 -3.98 0.44 18.55
CA ALA A 83 -2.77 1.25 18.42
C ALA A 83 -1.52 0.37 18.26
N GLN A 84 -1.38 -0.66 19.09
CA GLN A 84 -0.26 -1.59 19.01
C GLN A 84 -0.27 -2.36 17.69
N LEU A 85 -1.41 -2.97 17.34
CA LEU A 85 -1.56 -3.77 16.13
C LEU A 85 -1.24 -2.98 14.85
N ILE A 86 -1.76 -1.75 14.74
CA ILE A 86 -1.53 -0.91 13.56
C ILE A 86 -0.07 -0.48 13.50
N PHE A 87 0.52 -0.08 14.63
CA PHE A 87 1.92 0.33 14.67
C PHE A 87 2.87 -0.80 14.26
N GLU A 88 2.66 -2.01 14.77
CA GLU A 88 3.46 -3.18 14.40
C GLU A 88 3.31 -3.52 12.91
N ASN A 89 2.11 -3.45 12.34
CA ASN A 89 1.91 -3.63 10.91
C ASN A 89 2.68 -2.58 10.07
N MET A 90 2.74 -1.32 10.52
CA MET A 90 3.54 -0.30 9.84
C MET A 90 5.05 -0.59 9.94
N LEU A 91 5.52 -1.18 11.04
CA LEU A 91 6.92 -1.61 11.16
C LEU A 91 7.25 -2.77 10.21
N LEU A 92 6.33 -3.72 10.00
CA LEU A 92 6.52 -4.80 9.03
C LEU A 92 6.70 -4.30 7.59
N MET A 93 6.06 -3.18 7.23
CA MET A 93 6.25 -2.53 5.92
C MET A 93 7.65 -1.94 5.74
N GLN A 94 8.36 -1.65 6.83
CA GLN A 94 9.73 -1.14 6.80
C GLN A 94 10.73 -2.29 6.63
N ASP A 95 10.64 -3.31 7.48
CA ASP A 95 11.52 -4.47 7.48
C ASP A 95 10.75 -5.69 8.02
N PRO A 96 10.67 -6.82 7.28
CA PRO A 96 11.33 -7.11 5.99
C PRO A 96 10.73 -6.39 4.77
N GLY A 97 9.60 -5.69 4.93
CA GLY A 97 8.80 -5.14 3.84
C GLY A 97 7.63 -6.04 3.48
N TYR A 98 6.55 -5.45 2.96
CA TYR A 98 5.36 -6.21 2.57
C TYR A 98 5.67 -7.16 1.40
N PHE A 99 5.11 -8.37 1.40
CA PHE A 99 5.51 -9.47 0.51
C PHE A 99 7.03 -9.75 0.47
N ALA A 100 7.76 -9.38 1.54
CA ALA A 100 9.23 -9.38 1.57
C ALA A 100 9.85 -8.62 0.37
N LYS A 101 9.20 -7.53 -0.06
CA LYS A 101 9.57 -6.70 -1.23
C LYS A 101 9.50 -7.46 -2.57
N GLY A 102 8.64 -8.48 -2.66
CA GLY A 102 8.42 -9.24 -3.87
C GLY A 102 7.97 -8.39 -5.06
N GLU A 103 8.47 -8.73 -6.25
CA GLU A 103 8.22 -8.02 -7.51
C GLU A 103 6.74 -8.08 -7.94
N LEU A 104 6.15 -6.91 -8.20
CA LEU A 104 4.76 -6.81 -8.66
C LEU A 104 4.62 -6.94 -10.19
N THR A 105 5.68 -6.59 -10.93
CA THR A 105 5.69 -6.55 -12.41
C THR A 105 5.14 -7.82 -13.07
N PRO A 106 5.48 -9.05 -12.63
CA PRO A 106 4.93 -10.27 -13.23
C PRO A 106 3.41 -10.36 -13.13
N PHE A 107 2.82 -9.90 -12.03
CA PHE A 107 1.37 -9.94 -11.81
C PHE A 107 0.67 -8.77 -12.50
N LEU A 108 1.25 -7.57 -12.43
CA LEU A 108 0.74 -6.38 -13.12
C LEU A 108 0.72 -6.55 -14.65
N ASN A 109 1.62 -7.35 -15.21
CA ASN A 109 1.62 -7.68 -16.64
C ASN A 109 0.68 -8.83 -17.01
N ALA A 110 0.28 -9.66 -16.04
CA ALA A 110 -0.55 -10.83 -16.27
C ALA A 110 -2.05 -10.56 -16.05
N VAL A 111 -2.41 -9.53 -15.29
CA VAL A 111 -3.80 -9.09 -15.17
C VAL A 111 -4.27 -8.42 -16.47
N ASP A 112 -5.47 -8.78 -16.93
CA ASP A 112 -6.06 -8.21 -18.16
C ASP A 112 -6.34 -6.72 -18.03
N GLU A 113 -6.74 -6.30 -16.84
CA GLU A 113 -7.06 -4.92 -16.50
C GLU A 113 -6.07 -4.43 -15.45
N LYS A 114 -5.50 -3.23 -15.67
CA LYS A 114 -4.62 -2.63 -14.67
C LYS A 114 -5.41 -2.34 -13.38
N PRO A 115 -4.85 -2.61 -12.20
CA PRO A 115 -5.47 -2.25 -10.93
C PRO A 115 -5.51 -0.73 -10.75
N THR A 116 -6.45 -0.25 -9.93
CA THR A 116 -6.60 1.18 -9.66
C THR A 116 -5.41 1.70 -8.86
N THR A 117 -4.71 2.68 -9.41
CA THR A 117 -3.59 3.35 -8.75
C THR A 117 -4.06 4.25 -7.62
N TRP A 118 -3.14 4.58 -6.69
CA TRP A 118 -3.44 5.52 -5.61
C TRP A 118 -3.85 6.90 -6.13
N LYS A 119 -3.12 7.43 -7.11
CA LYS A 119 -3.44 8.71 -7.75
C LYS A 119 -4.84 8.74 -8.40
N GLU A 120 -5.24 7.68 -9.08
CA GLU A 120 -6.59 7.57 -9.67
C GLU A 120 -7.66 7.56 -8.58
N PHE A 121 -7.45 6.76 -7.52
CA PHE A 121 -8.35 6.73 -6.37
C PHE A 121 -8.46 8.11 -5.71
N ALA A 122 -7.34 8.77 -5.45
CA ALA A 122 -7.31 10.09 -4.83
C ALA A 122 -8.04 11.14 -5.69
N ARG A 123 -7.84 11.13 -7.02
CA ARG A 123 -8.51 12.03 -7.97
C ARG A 123 -10.03 11.80 -7.97
N ALA A 124 -10.46 10.53 -8.05
CA ALA A 124 -11.87 10.17 -8.07
C ALA A 124 -12.59 10.53 -6.75
N ASN A 125 -11.85 10.74 -5.66
CA ASN A 125 -12.40 11.10 -4.34
C ASN A 125 -11.99 12.50 -3.90
N GLN A 126 -11.51 13.36 -4.80
CA GLN A 126 -10.92 14.65 -4.44
C GLN A 126 -11.86 15.56 -3.62
N ASP A 127 -13.17 15.47 -3.86
CA ASP A 127 -14.20 16.29 -3.19
C ASP A 127 -14.53 15.81 -1.77
N LYS A 128 -13.99 14.66 -1.33
CA LYS A 128 -14.19 14.13 0.03
C LYS A 128 -13.14 14.60 1.03
N TRP A 129 -12.09 15.30 0.58
CA TRP A 129 -10.97 15.78 1.39
C TRP A 129 -11.02 17.28 1.62
#